data_AF-A0A7Y5FP28-F1
#
_entry.id   AF-A0A7Y5FP28-F1
#
_cell.length_a   1.000
_cell.length_b   1.000
_cell.length_c   1.000
_cell.angle_alpha   90.00
_cell.angle_beta   90.00
_cell.angle_gamma   90.00
#
_symmetry.space_group_name_H-M   'P 1'
#
loop_
_entity.id
_entity.type
_entity.pdbx_description
1 polymer ?
#
loop_
_entity_poly.entity_id
_entity_poly.type
_entity_poly.pdbx_seq_one_letter_code
_entity_poly.pdbx_strand_id
1 'polypeptide(L)'
;MKKILYLVLILSFTSSAQSLAGRKFALDPGHGSPRSATCEPETKRFETYVNHIVVPYLKQYLISAGATVITTRADFDSLGPCITLSDREAIANNNNVEYFQSVHHNAFQGTANYSLVLFEQIRTLSCPTGNPQWPGQTDVMAAIQAQKLFANMYTTNGYPRGDSCFLGYNLGVLNNLNMPGTLSEGSFFDFPQERIRLANLDYLRTEAQTLFYSFLQYYNQPLPSYATITGVITNSALGTPVKKVRVEIPSAGKTYMIDSLGNGYYRFDSLAAGSYTIYAYTSTDTSSFNINVAAGSINKANFSIEQAEDVGPVKLLSVTPGPGTINLSWEKPSGLTDTIDIYLSEDGTNFPSVPFRKVAGSVTSLSISGLTPNQSYYVKLKGRNIFGESPYFSKTYGAYTASSGDRVLIVDAFNRYGGSGSYQFPYHNFASYYGEALTQLGIRFATVTNSAITNSTQLNGNKYIIWFCGDESTADETFTTQEQNFVKTYLQNGGYLLTTGSEITWDLDSRGSATDKDFINNWLKASFSADNPTPNTPVATGVQNTIFQRAEPFNFGQTYPEDWADVISPAGGSSAILRYNATQTAGIAWKG
;
A
#
# COMPACT_ATOMS: atom_id res chain seq x y z
N MET A 1 -34.51 -11.63 69.77
CA MET A 1 -33.85 -10.31 69.71
C MET A 1 -32.40 -10.43 70.18
N LYS A 2 -31.43 -10.51 69.25
CA LYS A 2 -30.01 -10.20 69.49
C LYS A 2 -29.50 -9.55 68.20
N LYS A 3 -29.23 -8.24 68.26
CA LYS A 3 -28.65 -7.48 67.14
C LYS A 3 -27.13 -7.66 67.20
N ILE A 4 -26.55 -8.25 66.16
CA ILE A 4 -25.10 -8.29 65.95
C ILE A 4 -24.74 -7.00 65.21
N LEU A 5 -23.93 -6.16 65.85
CA LEU A 5 -23.38 -4.93 65.30
C LEU A 5 -22.14 -5.30 64.48
N TYR A 6 -22.18 -5.14 63.15
CA TYR A 6 -20.98 -5.20 62.34
C TYR A 6 -20.28 -3.84 62.41
N LEU A 7 -19.15 -3.79 63.11
CA LEU A 7 -18.23 -2.66 63.10
C LEU A 7 -17.47 -2.67 61.78
N VAL A 8 -17.90 -1.87 60.81
CA VAL A 8 -17.14 -1.64 59.57
C VAL A 8 -16.00 -0.69 59.90
N LEU A 9 -14.79 -1.24 60.03
CA LEU A 9 -13.56 -0.47 60.13
C LEU A 9 -13.26 0.12 58.75
N ILE A 10 -13.62 1.39 58.54
CA ILE A 10 -13.20 2.14 57.35
C ILE A 10 -11.71 2.46 57.52
N LEU A 11 -10.86 1.61 56.96
CA LEU A 11 -9.46 1.96 56.71
C LEU A 11 -9.44 2.98 55.59
N SER A 12 -9.35 4.26 55.97
CA SER A 12 -9.01 5.35 55.07
C SER A 12 -7.59 5.13 54.56
N PHE A 13 -7.44 4.47 53.40
CA PHE A 13 -6.20 4.55 52.64
C PHE A 13 -6.11 5.97 52.10
N THR A 14 -5.29 6.81 52.74
CA THR A 14 -4.81 8.04 52.13
C THR A 14 -3.85 7.65 51.02
N SER A 15 -4.37 7.28 49.85
CA SER A 15 -3.58 7.37 48.63
C SER A 15 -3.25 8.85 48.47
N SER A 16 -1.97 9.21 48.57
CA SER A 16 -1.53 10.55 48.20
C SER A 16 -1.82 10.73 46.71
N ALA A 17 -2.99 11.29 46.38
CA ALA A 17 -3.34 11.64 45.02
C ALA A 17 -2.23 12.56 44.47
N GLN A 18 -1.86 12.38 43.20
CA GLN A 18 -0.99 13.32 42.50
C GLN A 18 -1.73 14.67 42.49
N SER A 19 -1.39 15.56 43.41
CA SER A 19 -2.18 16.75 43.65
C SER A 19 -1.40 17.98 43.26
N LEU A 20 -1.69 18.45 42.04
CA LEU A 20 -1.43 19.82 41.61
C LEU A 20 -2.60 20.74 42.02
N ALA A 21 -3.41 20.34 43.02
CA ALA A 21 -4.51 21.14 43.52
C ALA A 21 -4.04 22.50 44.04
N GLY A 22 -4.81 23.54 43.70
CA GLY A 22 -4.45 24.92 44.01
C GLY A 22 -3.41 25.52 43.09
N ARG A 23 -2.80 24.73 42.18
CA ARG A 23 -1.86 25.26 41.19
C ARG A 23 -2.55 25.79 39.95
N LYS A 24 -1.99 26.83 39.34
CA LYS A 24 -2.54 27.46 38.13
C LYS A 24 -1.49 27.57 37.03
N PHE A 25 -1.74 26.97 35.87
CA PHE A 25 -0.81 26.96 34.74
C PHE A 25 -1.42 27.59 33.50
N ALA A 26 -0.58 28.19 32.66
CA ALA A 26 -0.93 28.57 31.30
C ALA A 26 -0.25 27.64 30.29
N LEU A 27 -1.00 27.10 29.34
CA LEU A 27 -0.48 26.33 28.22
C LEU A 27 -0.68 27.08 26.91
N ASP A 28 0.37 27.16 26.12
CA ASP A 28 0.37 27.81 24.81
C ASP A 28 0.65 26.80 23.71
N PRO A 29 -0.32 26.47 22.84
CA PRO A 29 -0.01 25.79 21.59
C PRO A 29 0.67 26.80 20.67
N GLY A 30 1.95 26.56 20.34
CA GLY A 30 2.74 27.39 19.45
C GLY A 30 2.07 27.66 18.10
N HIS A 31 2.36 28.82 17.49
CA HIS A 31 1.81 29.28 16.20
C HIS A 31 0.32 29.64 16.19
N GLY A 32 -0.25 29.88 15.01
CA GLY A 32 -1.60 30.39 14.78
C GLY A 32 -2.70 29.33 14.63
N SER A 33 -3.78 29.65 13.92
CA SER A 33 -4.88 28.69 13.70
C SER A 33 -4.51 27.63 12.65
N PRO A 34 -4.69 26.33 12.91
CA PRO A 34 -4.39 25.28 11.92
C PRO A 34 -5.30 25.37 10.68
N ARG A 35 -6.48 26.00 10.81
CA ARG A 35 -7.49 26.10 9.75
C ARG A 35 -7.45 27.43 8.98
N SER A 36 -6.69 28.43 9.43
CA SER A 36 -6.57 29.72 8.73
C SER A 36 -5.15 29.98 8.23
N ALA A 37 -5.00 30.08 6.90
CA ALA A 37 -3.76 30.49 6.26
C ALA A 37 -3.36 31.95 6.54
N THR A 38 -4.21 32.71 7.22
CA THR A 38 -3.93 34.12 7.58
C THR A 38 -3.01 34.26 8.79
N CYS A 39 -2.91 33.23 9.63
CA CYS A 39 -2.13 33.34 10.87
C CYS A 39 -0.68 32.88 10.71
N GLU A 40 -0.42 31.96 9.78
CA GLU A 40 0.90 31.34 9.58
C GLU A 40 1.07 30.92 8.11
N PRO A 41 2.30 30.90 7.59
CA PRO A 41 2.58 30.34 6.28
C PRO A 41 2.27 28.83 6.25
N GLU A 42 1.91 28.30 5.07
CA GLU A 42 1.58 26.88 4.87
C GLU A 42 2.69 25.93 5.36
N THR A 43 3.95 26.36 5.29
CA THR A 43 5.12 25.60 5.76
C THR A 43 5.13 25.33 7.27
N LYS A 44 4.35 26.08 8.06
CA LYS A 44 4.23 25.96 9.52
C LYS A 44 2.92 25.32 9.97
N ARG A 45 2.06 24.93 9.02
CA ARG A 45 0.72 24.43 9.31
C ARG A 45 0.76 23.08 10.01
N PHE A 46 1.64 22.16 9.58
CA PHE A 46 1.79 20.86 10.22
C PHE A 46 2.27 20.97 11.67
N GLU A 47 3.26 21.82 11.94
CA GLU A 47 3.71 22.14 13.31
C GLU A 47 2.53 22.64 14.18
N THR A 48 1.74 23.56 13.63
CA THR A 48 0.55 24.11 14.30
C THR A 48 -0.45 23.01 14.66
N TYR A 49 -0.73 22.07 13.75
CA TYR A 49 -1.61 20.92 14.02
C TYR A 49 -1.11 20.10 15.21
N VAL A 50 0.18 19.78 15.22
CA VAL A 50 0.80 18.97 16.26
C VAL A 50 0.70 19.66 17.63
N ASN A 51 1.08 20.93 17.71
CA ASN A 51 1.05 21.71 18.95
C ASN A 51 -0.38 21.79 19.53
N HIS A 52 -1.37 22.01 18.66
CA HIS A 52 -2.79 22.07 19.03
C HIS A 52 -3.41 20.72 19.42
N ILE A 53 -2.70 19.60 19.25
CA ILE A 53 -3.13 18.27 19.74
C ILE A 53 -2.42 17.91 21.04
N VAL A 54 -1.13 18.22 21.18
CA VAL A 54 -0.36 17.94 22.41
C VAL A 54 -0.91 18.74 23.59
N VAL A 55 -1.24 20.03 23.41
CA VAL A 55 -1.70 20.90 24.50
C VAL A 55 -3.02 20.43 25.13
N PRO A 56 -4.08 20.07 24.38
CA PRO A 56 -5.29 19.50 24.97
C PRO A 56 -5.05 18.24 25.80
N TYR A 57 -4.19 17.31 25.35
CA TYR A 57 -3.83 16.14 26.15
C TYR A 57 -3.11 16.54 27.45
N LEU A 58 -2.16 17.48 27.38
CA LEU A 58 -1.43 17.95 28.56
C LEU A 58 -2.38 18.66 29.54
N LYS A 59 -3.29 19.50 29.04
CA LYS A 59 -4.35 20.16 29.81
C LYS A 59 -5.19 19.13 30.57
N GLN A 60 -5.64 18.07 29.90
CA GLN A 60 -6.43 17.01 30.54
C GLN A 60 -5.66 16.32 31.66
N TYR A 61 -4.38 15.98 31.46
CA TYR A 61 -3.56 15.38 32.52
C TYR A 61 -3.39 16.31 33.73
N LEU A 62 -3.10 17.59 33.49
CA LEU A 62 -2.93 18.58 34.56
C LEU A 62 -4.23 18.84 35.33
N ILE A 63 -5.36 18.98 34.65
CA ILE A 63 -6.68 19.14 35.29
C ILE A 63 -7.05 17.88 36.09
N SER A 64 -6.76 16.69 35.56
CA SER A 64 -7.01 15.43 36.28
C SER A 64 -6.16 15.29 37.54
N ALA A 65 -5.00 15.95 37.59
CA ALA A 65 -4.17 16.08 38.79
C ALA A 65 -4.60 17.26 39.70
N GLY A 66 -5.70 17.95 39.40
CA GLY A 66 -6.26 19.02 40.23
C GLY A 66 -5.78 20.44 39.91
N ALA A 67 -4.94 20.64 38.89
CA ALA A 67 -4.50 21.97 38.50
C ALA A 67 -5.61 22.77 37.81
N THR A 68 -5.60 24.08 37.98
CA THR A 68 -6.33 25.02 37.12
C THR A 68 -5.48 25.31 35.88
N VAL A 69 -6.03 25.10 34.69
CA VAL A 69 -5.30 25.30 33.43
C VAL A 69 -5.99 26.34 32.56
N ILE A 70 -5.23 27.37 32.19
CA ILE A 70 -5.58 28.38 31.19
C ILE A 70 -4.88 28.01 29.89
N THR A 71 -5.56 28.11 28.76
CA THR A 71 -4.92 27.98 27.45
C THR A 71 -4.90 29.33 26.75
N THR A 72 -3.79 29.69 26.10
CA THR A 72 -3.68 30.98 25.37
C THR A 72 -4.63 31.02 24.17
N ARG A 73 -5.00 29.85 23.64
CA ARG A 73 -6.01 29.66 22.60
C ARG A 73 -7.04 28.63 23.03
N ALA A 74 -8.21 28.71 22.44
CA ALA A 74 -9.22 27.67 22.60
C ALA A 74 -8.81 26.40 21.81
N ASP A 75 -9.46 25.28 22.12
CA ASP A 75 -9.10 23.95 21.61
C ASP A 75 -9.20 23.91 20.05
N PHE A 76 -8.55 22.91 19.44
CA PHE A 76 -8.36 22.74 17.99
C PHE A 76 -9.58 23.07 17.09
N ASP A 77 -10.80 22.80 17.56
CA ASP A 77 -12.04 23.02 16.80
C ASP A 77 -12.57 24.46 16.85
N SER A 78 -11.96 25.33 17.65
CA SER A 78 -12.35 26.74 17.77
C SER A 78 -11.57 27.61 16.78
N LEU A 79 -12.31 28.30 15.90
CA LEU A 79 -11.78 29.27 14.92
C LEU A 79 -11.34 30.59 15.59
N GLY A 80 -10.58 30.50 16.68
CA GLY A 80 -10.10 31.67 17.41
C GLY A 80 -9.25 32.60 16.52
N PRO A 81 -9.23 33.92 16.81
CA PRO A 81 -8.43 34.88 16.04
C PRO A 81 -6.93 34.58 16.16
N CYS A 82 -6.14 35.02 15.17
CA CYS A 82 -4.69 35.02 15.29
C CYS A 82 -4.31 35.96 16.47
N ILE A 83 -3.64 35.44 17.49
CA ILE A 83 -3.14 36.24 18.62
C ILE A 83 -1.61 36.33 18.57
N THR A 84 -1.09 37.51 18.91
CA THR A 84 0.34 37.82 18.88
C THR A 84 1.10 37.12 20.01
N LEU A 85 2.44 37.14 19.97
CA LEU A 85 3.25 36.61 21.08
C LEU A 85 2.97 37.38 22.38
N SER A 86 2.85 38.72 22.32
CA SER A 86 2.50 39.56 23.46
C SER A 86 1.10 39.28 24.02
N ASP A 87 0.13 38.93 23.16
CA ASP A 87 -1.21 38.55 23.64
C ASP A 87 -1.16 37.24 24.44
N ARG A 88 -0.35 36.26 24.00
CA ARG A 88 -0.15 35.00 24.73
C ARG A 88 0.44 35.25 26.12
N GLU A 89 1.46 36.11 26.20
CA GLU A 89 2.07 36.54 27.47
C GLU A 89 1.04 37.27 28.35
N ALA A 90 0.27 38.21 27.78
CA ALA A 90 -0.76 38.95 28.49
C ALA A 90 -1.85 38.03 29.07
N ILE A 91 -2.26 36.98 28.35
CA ILE A 91 -3.21 35.99 28.87
C ILE A 91 -2.66 35.31 30.13
N ALA A 92 -1.39 34.89 30.12
CA ALA A 92 -0.76 34.26 31.27
C ALA A 92 -0.64 35.24 32.45
N ASN A 93 -0.12 36.44 32.19
CA ASN A 93 0.08 37.51 33.16
C ASN A 93 -1.24 37.94 33.83
N ASN A 94 -2.26 38.25 33.02
CA ASN A 94 -3.56 38.71 33.53
C ASN A 94 -4.31 37.63 34.34
N ASN A 95 -3.98 36.36 34.10
CA ASN A 95 -4.55 35.25 34.86
C ASN A 95 -3.76 34.92 36.14
N ASN A 96 -2.64 35.58 36.43
CA ASN A 96 -1.78 35.30 37.58
C ASN A 96 -1.45 33.79 37.70
N VAL A 97 -1.05 33.17 36.58
CA VAL A 97 -0.64 31.76 36.58
C VAL A 97 0.73 31.63 37.27
N GLU A 98 1.00 30.47 37.87
CA GLU A 98 2.29 30.16 38.50
C GLU A 98 3.36 29.74 37.50
N TYR A 99 2.95 29.16 36.37
CA TYR A 99 3.88 28.64 35.37
C TYR A 99 3.28 28.70 33.96
N PHE A 100 4.11 29.05 32.99
CA PHE A 100 3.76 29.08 31.57
C PHE A 100 4.50 27.99 30.77
N GLN A 101 3.78 27.23 29.95
CA GLN A 101 4.37 26.24 29.05
C GLN A 101 3.91 26.46 27.62
N SER A 102 4.85 26.77 26.72
CA SER A 102 4.60 26.77 25.27
C SER A 102 5.07 25.46 24.65
N VAL A 103 4.29 24.91 23.73
CA VAL A 103 4.58 23.63 23.03
C VAL A 103 4.76 23.90 21.54
N HIS A 104 5.89 23.44 21.01
CA HIS A 104 6.39 23.64 19.66
C HIS A 104 7.05 22.36 19.10
N HIS A 105 7.29 22.34 17.79
CA HIS A 105 8.07 21.30 17.11
C HIS A 105 9.03 21.92 16.10
N ASN A 106 10.25 21.41 16.04
CA ASN A 106 11.33 22.08 15.34
C ASN A 106 11.41 21.64 13.86
N ALA A 107 12.24 22.33 13.07
CA ALA A 107 12.59 21.93 11.73
C ALA A 107 14.04 22.32 11.41
N PHE A 108 14.77 21.42 10.74
CA PHE A 108 16.12 21.70 10.26
C PHE A 108 16.47 20.86 9.03
N GLN A 109 15.88 21.24 7.89
CA GLN A 109 16.13 20.68 6.57
C GLN A 109 15.95 19.14 6.52
N GLY A 110 15.15 18.58 7.42
CA GLY A 110 14.94 17.14 7.56
C GLY A 110 16.16 16.34 8.04
N THR A 111 17.16 16.98 8.65
CA THR A 111 18.42 16.32 9.06
C THR A 111 18.60 16.16 10.57
N ALA A 112 17.85 16.89 11.39
CA ALA A 112 17.93 16.82 12.85
C ALA A 112 16.65 16.23 13.46
N ASN A 113 16.77 15.60 14.62
CA ASN A 113 15.63 15.12 15.40
C ASN A 113 15.96 15.00 16.90
N TYR A 114 16.30 16.10 17.57
CA TYR A 114 16.48 16.14 19.03
C TYR A 114 15.30 16.83 19.71
N SER A 115 15.14 16.64 21.02
CA SER A 115 14.23 17.46 21.84
C SER A 115 14.98 18.67 22.37
N LEU A 116 14.32 19.83 22.41
CA LEU A 116 14.88 21.08 22.90
C LEU A 116 13.89 21.76 23.83
N VAL A 117 14.35 22.25 24.97
CA VAL A 117 13.52 23.02 25.89
C VAL A 117 14.21 24.32 26.23
N LEU A 118 13.51 25.40 25.95
CA LEU A 118 14.01 26.76 26.04
C LEU A 118 13.44 27.47 27.26
N PHE A 119 14.28 28.26 27.91
CA PHE A 119 13.90 29.17 28.99
C PHE A 119 14.43 30.57 28.73
N GLU A 120 13.77 31.59 29.27
CA GLU A 120 14.20 32.98 29.17
C GLU A 120 15.51 33.21 29.94
N GLN A 121 16.47 33.88 29.33
CA GLN A 121 17.69 34.35 29.98
C GLN A 121 17.63 35.83 30.36
N ILE A 122 18.35 36.19 31.43
CA ILE A 122 18.60 37.60 31.75
C ILE A 122 19.31 38.26 30.57
N ARG A 123 18.85 39.46 30.20
CA ARG A 123 19.44 40.25 29.11
C ARG A 123 20.85 40.74 29.49
N THR A 124 21.88 40.03 29.05
CA THR A 124 23.29 40.40 29.25
C THR A 124 24.07 40.39 27.93
N LEU A 125 25.09 41.27 27.82
CA LEU A 125 25.97 41.38 26.64
C LEU A 125 26.98 40.22 26.53
N SER A 126 27.32 39.59 27.66
CA SER A 126 28.02 38.32 27.70
C SER A 126 26.99 37.18 27.73
N CYS A 127 27.30 36.08 27.05
CA CYS A 127 26.53 34.84 27.10
C CYS A 127 27.23 33.84 28.04
N PRO A 128 27.14 34.01 29.37
CA PRO A 128 27.48 32.91 30.26
C PRO A 128 26.42 31.83 30.02
N THR A 129 26.86 30.62 29.69
CA THR A 129 25.96 29.48 29.54
C THR A 129 25.12 29.36 30.81
N GLY A 130 23.78 29.42 30.72
CA GLY A 130 22.89 29.18 31.86
C GLY A 130 22.67 30.34 32.83
N ASN A 131 22.18 31.49 32.35
CA ASN A 131 21.69 32.58 33.21
C ASN A 131 20.16 32.79 33.07
N PRO A 132 19.33 31.89 33.62
CA PRO A 132 17.88 31.98 33.53
C PRO A 132 17.34 33.26 34.20
N GLN A 133 16.30 33.87 33.63
CA GLN A 133 15.54 34.97 34.24
C GLN A 133 14.92 34.55 35.59
N TRP A 134 14.61 33.25 35.74
CA TRP A 134 14.06 32.64 36.94
C TRP A 134 14.96 31.49 37.43
N PRO A 135 16.11 31.77 38.08
CA PRO A 135 17.05 30.75 38.52
C PRO A 135 16.45 29.75 39.51
N GLY A 136 16.79 28.47 39.33
CA GLY A 136 16.25 27.37 40.12
C GLY A 136 14.81 27.01 39.77
N GLN A 137 14.22 27.64 38.74
CA GLN A 137 12.85 27.42 38.32
C GLN A 137 12.78 26.97 36.85
N THR A 138 13.05 27.86 35.90
CA THR A 138 12.90 27.54 34.47
C THR A 138 14.01 26.66 33.93
N ASP A 139 15.24 26.84 34.42
CA ASP A 139 16.40 25.99 34.10
C ASP A 139 16.21 24.56 34.61
N VAL A 140 15.66 24.41 35.82
CA VAL A 140 15.35 23.10 36.42
C VAL A 140 14.24 22.40 35.64
N MET A 141 13.13 23.07 35.37
CA MET A 141 12.02 22.50 34.59
C MET A 141 12.47 22.15 33.17
N ALA A 142 13.26 23.01 32.52
CA ALA A 142 13.79 22.75 31.18
C ALA A 142 14.68 21.50 31.16
N ALA A 143 15.55 21.33 32.16
CA ALA A 143 16.40 20.13 32.28
C ALA A 143 15.55 18.86 32.47
N ILE A 144 14.53 18.91 33.33
CA ILE A 144 13.60 17.79 33.55
C ILE A 144 12.87 17.43 32.25
N GLN A 145 12.26 18.42 31.59
CA GLN A 145 11.50 18.21 30.36
C GLN A 145 12.39 17.66 29.24
N ALA A 146 13.56 18.25 29.01
CA ALA A 146 14.48 17.83 27.97
C ALA A 146 14.90 16.36 28.16
N GLN A 147 15.25 15.97 29.39
CA GLN A 147 15.64 14.59 29.70
C GLN A 147 14.47 13.61 29.50
N LYS A 148 13.26 13.96 29.94
CA LYS A 148 12.10 13.09 29.79
C LYS A 148 11.62 12.97 28.34
N LEU A 149 11.64 14.07 27.58
CA LEU A 149 11.34 14.06 26.14
C LEU A 149 12.32 13.14 25.41
N PHE A 150 13.62 13.26 25.67
CA PHE A 150 14.62 12.34 25.11
C PHE A 150 14.37 10.87 25.50
N ALA A 151 14.03 10.61 26.77
CA ALA A 151 13.76 9.26 27.24
C ALA A 151 12.53 8.63 26.55
N ASN A 152 11.47 9.41 26.31
CA ASN A 152 10.15 8.90 25.94
C ASN A 152 9.79 9.09 24.46
N MET A 153 10.37 10.06 23.77
CA MET A 153 10.19 10.33 22.33
C MET A 153 11.32 9.72 21.50
N TYR A 154 11.16 9.56 20.18
CA TYR A 154 12.21 8.98 19.31
C TYR A 154 13.23 10.02 18.84
N THR A 155 13.74 10.82 19.78
CA THR A 155 14.72 11.87 19.51
C THR A 155 16.15 11.43 19.83
N THR A 156 17.15 12.11 19.25
CA THR A 156 18.57 11.74 19.36
C THR A 156 19.24 12.29 20.62
N ASN A 157 18.70 13.35 21.21
CA ASN A 157 19.15 13.94 22.48
C ASN A 157 18.05 14.84 23.08
N GLY A 158 18.26 15.32 24.31
CA GLY A 158 17.42 16.31 24.98
C GLY A 158 18.25 17.49 25.49
N TYR A 159 17.97 18.69 24.99
CA TYR A 159 18.75 19.89 25.33
C TYR A 159 17.93 20.91 26.11
N PRO A 160 18.31 21.24 27.36
CA PRO A 160 17.87 22.48 28.01
C PRO A 160 18.77 23.63 27.55
N ARG A 161 18.18 24.72 27.08
CA ARG A 161 18.92 25.90 26.59
C ARG A 161 18.26 27.20 27.03
N GLY A 162 19.09 28.20 27.30
CA GLY A 162 18.60 29.57 27.39
C GLY A 162 18.36 30.12 25.99
N ASP A 163 17.27 30.87 25.82
CA ASP A 163 16.81 31.40 24.54
C ASP A 163 17.80 32.39 23.88
N SER A 164 18.32 33.33 24.65
CA SER A 164 19.22 34.40 24.21
C SER A 164 20.49 33.85 23.58
N CYS A 165 21.20 32.99 24.31
CA CYS A 165 22.44 32.39 23.89
C CYS A 165 22.27 31.42 22.71
N PHE A 166 21.10 30.79 22.60
CA PHE A 166 20.84 29.81 21.56
C PHE A 166 20.29 30.43 20.26
N LEU A 167 19.43 31.45 20.37
CA LEU A 167 18.68 32.02 19.23
C LEU A 167 18.88 33.53 19.04
N GLY A 168 19.66 34.20 19.88
CA GLY A 168 19.86 35.65 19.79
C GLY A 168 18.62 36.48 20.14
N TYR A 169 17.83 36.05 21.13
CA TYR A 169 16.58 36.69 21.61
C TYR A 169 15.39 36.64 20.64
N ASN A 170 15.35 35.69 19.72
CA ASN A 170 14.25 35.56 18.76
C ASN A 170 12.98 34.88 19.32
N LEU A 171 12.95 34.52 20.61
CA LEU A 171 11.78 33.92 21.26
C LEU A 171 10.93 34.98 21.95
N GLY A 172 9.87 35.42 21.28
CA GLY A 172 9.02 36.50 21.78
C GLY A 172 7.97 36.11 22.82
N VAL A 173 7.74 34.81 23.09
CA VAL A 173 6.65 34.35 23.99
C VAL A 173 7.08 34.16 25.45
N LEU A 174 8.38 34.23 25.73
CA LEU A 174 8.92 34.11 27.09
C LEU A 174 9.38 35.45 27.67
N ASN A 175 9.46 36.51 26.85
CA ASN A 175 10.22 37.73 27.14
C ASN A 175 9.56 38.69 28.16
N ASN A 176 8.23 38.64 28.30
CA ASN A 176 7.49 39.53 29.20
C ASN A 176 6.58 38.76 30.16
N LEU A 177 6.96 37.54 30.52
CA LEU A 177 6.23 36.75 31.51
C LEU A 177 6.51 37.26 32.93
N ASN A 178 5.47 37.46 33.72
CA ASN A 178 5.57 37.80 35.14
C ASN A 178 5.79 36.56 36.04
N MET A 179 6.00 35.40 35.42
CA MET A 179 6.19 34.10 36.07
C MET A 179 7.20 33.24 35.28
N PRO A 180 7.74 32.16 35.88
CA PRO A 180 8.53 31.16 35.16
C PRO A 180 7.80 30.59 33.94
N GLY A 181 8.52 30.45 32.83
CA GLY A 181 8.01 29.78 31.65
C GLY A 181 9.05 29.01 30.85
N THR A 182 8.60 27.97 30.16
CA THR A 182 9.41 27.15 29.25
C THR A 182 8.71 26.97 27.90
N LEU A 183 9.51 26.81 26.84
CA LEU A 183 9.05 26.43 25.51
C LEU A 183 9.67 25.09 25.15
N SER A 184 8.86 24.07 24.92
CA SER A 184 9.32 22.74 24.51
C SER A 184 9.18 22.55 23.01
N GLU A 185 10.28 22.23 22.35
CA GLU A 185 10.37 21.67 21.01
C GLU A 185 10.45 20.15 21.13
N GLY A 186 9.32 19.46 20.97
CA GLY A 186 9.20 18.02 21.27
C GLY A 186 10.11 17.15 20.40
N SER A 187 10.04 17.38 19.09
CA SER A 187 10.87 16.76 18.06
C SER A 187 10.82 17.55 16.75
N PHE A 188 11.31 16.99 15.63
CA PHE A 188 11.43 17.71 14.37
C PHE A 188 10.38 17.27 13.34
N PHE A 189 9.51 18.18 12.91
CA PHE A 189 8.38 17.85 12.02
C PHE A 189 8.76 17.69 10.55
N ASP A 190 9.96 18.11 10.16
CA ASP A 190 10.51 17.96 8.82
C ASP A 190 11.44 16.75 8.67
N PHE A 191 11.80 16.08 9.78
CA PHE A 191 12.57 14.84 9.75
C PHE A 191 11.69 13.69 9.25
N PRO A 192 12.04 12.97 8.16
CA PRO A 192 11.12 12.09 7.45
C PRO A 192 10.40 11.05 8.31
N GLN A 193 11.13 10.33 9.17
CA GLN A 193 10.53 9.32 10.03
C GLN A 193 9.70 9.94 11.17
N GLU A 194 10.12 11.08 11.69
CA GLU A 194 9.44 11.73 12.81
C GLU A 194 8.15 12.41 12.37
N ARG A 195 8.13 13.00 11.17
CA ARG A 195 6.93 13.55 10.55
C ARG A 195 5.77 12.56 10.54
N ILE A 196 6.05 11.30 10.22
CA ILE A 196 5.03 10.24 10.17
C ILE A 196 4.58 9.85 11.59
N ARG A 197 5.49 9.85 12.57
CA ARG A 197 5.12 9.62 13.99
C ARG A 197 4.28 10.75 14.56
N LEU A 198 4.60 12.01 14.24
CA LEU A 198 3.84 13.19 14.67
C LEU A 198 2.42 13.25 14.08
N ALA A 199 2.13 12.47 13.05
CA ALA A 199 0.77 12.29 12.54
C ALA A 199 -0.06 11.26 13.35
N ASN A 200 0.56 10.51 14.28
CA ASN A 200 -0.11 9.53 15.14
C ASN A 200 -0.56 10.18 16.46
N LEU A 201 -1.86 10.15 16.74
CA LEU A 201 -2.44 10.81 17.93
C LEU A 201 -1.95 10.23 19.25
N ASP A 202 -1.68 8.92 19.31
CA ASP A 202 -1.16 8.26 20.51
C ASP A 202 0.31 8.62 20.77
N TYR A 203 1.08 8.90 19.72
CA TYR A 203 2.43 9.44 19.84
C TYR A 203 2.42 10.85 20.44
N LEU A 204 1.53 11.72 19.96
CA LEU A 204 1.33 13.07 20.53
C LEU A 204 0.83 13.02 21.99
N ARG A 205 0.00 12.02 22.31
CA ARG A 205 -0.44 11.76 23.69
C ARG A 205 0.72 11.31 24.60
N THR A 206 1.73 10.63 24.06
CA THR A 206 2.97 10.28 24.78
C THR A 206 3.82 11.49 25.09
N GLU A 207 3.93 12.44 24.17
CA GLU A 207 4.60 13.71 24.43
C GLU A 207 3.90 14.48 25.56
N ALA A 208 2.58 14.63 25.47
CA ALA A 208 1.79 15.30 26.50
C ALA A 208 1.94 14.64 27.88
N GLN A 209 1.92 13.30 27.94
CA GLN A 209 2.16 12.56 29.19
C GLN A 209 3.59 12.80 29.72
N THR A 210 4.56 12.91 28.83
CA THR A 210 5.96 13.19 29.16
C THR A 210 6.13 14.58 29.78
N LEU A 211 5.50 15.59 29.19
CA LEU A 211 5.44 16.94 29.76
C LEU A 211 4.73 16.94 31.13
N PHE A 212 3.60 16.23 31.25
CA PHE A 212 2.90 16.08 32.53
C PHE A 212 3.78 15.45 33.63
N TYR A 213 4.54 14.40 33.33
CA TYR A 213 5.48 13.80 34.29
C TYR A 213 6.59 14.77 34.69
N SER A 214 6.94 15.72 33.81
CA SER A 214 7.89 16.79 34.13
C SER A 214 7.30 17.76 35.16
N PHE A 215 6.03 18.17 35.00
CA PHE A 215 5.32 19.00 35.98
C PHE A 215 5.22 18.34 37.35
N LEU A 216 4.87 17.05 37.39
CA LEU A 216 4.80 16.31 38.66
C LEU A 216 6.16 16.27 39.35
N GLN A 217 7.24 15.95 38.61
CA GLN A 217 8.59 15.93 39.18
C GLN A 217 9.03 17.32 39.65
N TYR A 218 8.80 18.36 38.85
CA TYR A 218 9.19 19.73 39.18
C TYR A 218 8.50 20.24 40.47
N TYR A 219 7.22 19.91 40.65
CA TYR A 219 6.46 20.28 41.85
C TYR A 219 6.53 19.25 42.99
N ASN A 220 7.50 18.34 42.95
CA ASN A 220 7.72 17.28 43.95
C ASN A 220 6.45 16.47 44.26
N GLN A 221 5.62 16.22 43.24
CA GLN A 221 4.44 15.37 43.33
C GLN A 221 4.79 13.94 42.94
N PRO A 222 4.13 12.93 43.54
CA PRO A 222 4.33 11.54 43.14
C PRO A 222 3.96 11.35 41.66
N LEU A 223 4.63 10.41 40.99
CA LEU A 223 4.21 9.98 39.65
C LEU A 223 2.96 9.09 39.76
N PRO A 224 2.20 8.88 38.66
CA PRO A 224 1.03 8.02 38.67
C PRO A 224 1.35 6.57 39.05
N SER A 225 0.38 5.86 39.64
CA SER A 225 0.54 4.45 40.01
C SER A 225 0.51 3.48 38.82
N TYR A 226 0.24 3.99 37.62
CA TYR A 226 0.21 3.22 36.39
C TYR A 226 1.45 3.49 35.51
N ALA A 227 1.71 2.57 34.60
CA ALA A 227 2.73 2.63 33.58
C ALA A 227 2.11 2.80 32.19
N THR A 228 2.92 3.27 31.24
CA THR A 228 2.63 3.22 29.81
C THR A 228 3.68 2.36 29.12
N ILE A 229 3.25 1.52 28.17
CA ILE A 229 4.12 0.87 27.19
C ILE A 229 3.92 1.58 25.85
N THR A 230 5.01 1.88 25.17
CA THR A 230 5.00 2.40 23.80
C THR A 230 6.00 1.62 22.96
N GLY A 231 5.88 1.64 21.64
CA GLY A 231 6.93 1.06 20.80
C GLY A 231 6.73 1.36 19.33
N VAL A 232 7.76 1.05 18.54
CA VAL A 232 7.70 1.02 17.09
C VAL A 232 7.98 -0.43 16.66
N ILE A 233 7.06 -0.98 15.86
CA ILE A 233 7.24 -2.28 15.22
C ILE A 233 7.75 -2.06 13.79
N THR A 234 8.82 -2.77 13.42
CA THR A 234 9.40 -2.73 12.07
C THR A 234 9.18 -4.03 11.31
N ASN A 235 9.06 -3.90 10.00
CA ASN A 235 9.07 -5.03 9.08
C ASN A 235 10.47 -5.65 9.10
N SER A 236 10.56 -6.92 9.47
CA SER A 236 11.85 -7.64 9.58
C SER A 236 12.60 -7.76 8.24
N ALA A 237 11.87 -7.79 7.12
CA ALA A 237 12.45 -7.91 5.78
C ALA A 237 12.86 -6.54 5.20
N LEU A 238 12.05 -5.50 5.42
CA LEU A 238 12.24 -4.17 4.81
C LEU A 238 12.98 -3.17 5.70
N GLY A 239 13.02 -3.40 7.01
CA GLY A 239 13.57 -2.45 8.00
C GLY A 239 12.72 -1.19 8.20
N THR A 240 11.59 -1.05 7.50
CA THR A 240 10.65 0.07 7.60
C THR A 240 9.59 -0.20 8.69
N PRO A 241 8.94 0.83 9.26
CA PRO A 241 7.85 0.60 10.20
C PRO A 241 6.63 -0.07 9.55
N VAL A 242 5.98 -0.98 10.28
CA VAL A 242 4.80 -1.71 9.79
C VAL A 242 3.55 -0.83 9.73
N LYS A 243 2.53 -1.32 9.00
CA LYS A 243 1.20 -0.69 8.89
C LYS A 243 0.11 -1.67 9.32
N LYS A 244 -1.02 -1.20 9.84
CA LYS A 244 -2.23 -2.01 10.10
C LYS A 244 -1.99 -3.31 10.88
N VAL A 245 -0.99 -3.34 11.75
CA VAL A 245 -0.66 -4.50 12.59
C VAL A 245 -1.45 -4.45 13.88
N ARG A 246 -2.08 -5.58 14.26
CA ARG A 246 -2.72 -5.74 15.56
C ARG A 246 -1.66 -6.07 16.60
N VAL A 247 -1.68 -5.33 17.71
CA VAL A 247 -0.80 -5.51 18.86
C VAL A 247 -1.65 -5.77 20.09
N GLU A 248 -1.27 -6.73 20.95
CA GLU A 248 -2.05 -7.11 22.13
C GLU A 248 -1.17 -7.34 23.35
N ILE A 249 -1.73 -7.06 24.52
CA ILE A 249 -1.23 -7.53 25.82
C ILE A 249 -2.36 -8.37 26.43
N PRO A 250 -2.40 -9.69 26.16
CA PRO A 250 -3.49 -10.55 26.61
C PRO A 250 -3.68 -10.54 28.13
N SER A 251 -2.59 -10.52 28.90
CA SER A 251 -2.65 -10.48 30.37
C SER A 251 -3.27 -9.20 30.94
N ALA A 252 -3.31 -8.11 30.16
CA ALA A 252 -3.96 -6.86 30.52
C ALA A 252 -5.32 -6.67 29.82
N GLY A 253 -5.74 -7.60 28.95
CA GLY A 253 -6.95 -7.47 28.14
C GLY A 253 -6.95 -6.24 27.23
N LYS A 254 -5.77 -5.81 26.76
CA LYS A 254 -5.62 -4.62 25.90
C LYS A 254 -5.21 -5.00 24.49
N THR A 255 -5.82 -4.34 23.51
CA THR A 255 -5.51 -4.45 22.08
C THR A 255 -5.30 -3.06 21.50
N TYR A 256 -4.38 -2.95 20.55
CA TYR A 256 -4.06 -1.74 19.81
C TYR A 256 -3.91 -2.07 18.33
N MET A 257 -4.46 -1.23 17.45
CA MET A 257 -4.28 -1.36 16.00
C MET A 257 -3.34 -0.27 15.52
N ILE A 258 -2.16 -0.65 15.01
CA ILE A 258 -1.26 0.28 14.32
C ILE A 258 -1.99 0.85 13.10
N ASP A 259 -1.87 2.16 12.89
CA ASP A 259 -2.54 2.87 11.79
C ASP A 259 -1.94 2.52 10.42
N SER A 260 -2.47 3.16 9.37
CA SER A 260 -1.99 2.97 8.00
C SER A 260 -0.88 3.93 7.58
N LEU A 261 -0.40 4.82 8.46
CA LEU A 261 0.52 5.90 8.11
C LEU A 261 1.96 5.41 7.93
N GLY A 262 2.28 4.21 8.43
CA GLY A 262 3.65 3.65 8.33
C GLY A 262 4.61 4.21 9.37
N ASN A 263 4.10 4.56 10.55
CA ASN A 263 4.94 4.89 11.72
C ASN A 263 5.28 3.67 12.60
N GLY A 264 4.54 2.56 12.45
CA GLY A 264 4.70 1.35 13.27
C GLY A 264 4.42 1.56 14.77
N TYR A 265 3.90 2.71 15.17
CA TYR A 265 3.80 3.13 16.56
C TYR A 265 2.59 2.54 17.26
N TYR A 266 2.79 2.04 18.47
CA TYR A 266 1.73 1.57 19.35
C TYR A 266 1.89 2.07 20.78
N ARG A 267 0.77 2.14 21.50
CA ARG A 267 0.69 2.62 22.89
C ARG A 267 -0.33 1.81 23.69
N PHE A 268 0.07 1.37 24.88
CA PHE A 268 -0.81 0.84 25.92
C PHE A 268 -0.64 1.67 27.19
N ASP A 269 -1.70 2.36 27.60
CA ASP A 269 -1.70 3.17 28.82
C ASP A 269 -2.30 2.43 30.02
N SER A 270 -2.22 3.05 31.20
CA SER A 270 -2.94 2.62 32.41
C SER A 270 -2.65 1.18 32.86
N LEU A 271 -1.39 0.74 32.72
CA LEU A 271 -0.95 -0.60 33.13
C LEU A 271 -0.48 -0.59 34.59
N ALA A 272 -0.71 -1.66 35.33
CA ALA A 272 -0.07 -1.81 36.64
C ALA A 272 1.44 -2.04 36.47
N ALA A 273 2.24 -1.78 37.51
CA ALA A 273 3.64 -2.22 37.51
C ALA A 273 3.70 -3.76 37.44
N GLY A 274 4.60 -4.30 36.63
CA GLY A 274 4.72 -5.75 36.44
C GLY A 274 5.37 -6.16 35.13
N SER A 275 5.31 -7.46 34.85
CA SER A 275 5.83 -8.07 33.63
C SER A 275 4.71 -8.30 32.62
N TYR A 276 4.93 -7.91 31.37
CA TYR A 276 4.00 -8.08 30.27
C TYR A 276 4.69 -8.72 29.07
N THR A 277 3.94 -9.53 28.32
CA THR A 277 4.30 -9.97 26.98
C THR A 277 3.39 -9.27 25.98
N ILE A 278 4.00 -8.57 25.04
CA ILE A 278 3.33 -7.86 23.95
C ILE A 278 3.38 -8.77 22.73
N TYR A 279 2.25 -8.99 22.07
CA TYR A 279 2.17 -9.78 20.84
C TYR A 279 1.80 -8.88 19.67
N ALA A 280 2.39 -9.12 18.51
CA ALA A 280 1.97 -8.52 17.25
C ALA A 280 1.60 -9.62 16.25
N TYR A 281 0.59 -9.34 15.43
CA TYR A 281 0.03 -10.30 14.49
C TYR A 281 -0.01 -9.70 13.09
N THR A 282 0.52 -10.45 12.12
CA THR A 282 0.26 -10.28 10.70
C THR A 282 -0.43 -11.55 10.18
N SER A 283 -0.78 -11.58 8.91
CA SER A 283 -1.27 -12.80 8.25
C SER A 283 -0.20 -13.87 8.08
N THR A 284 1.07 -13.50 8.15
CA THR A 284 2.23 -14.34 7.84
C THR A 284 3.06 -14.68 9.07
N ASP A 285 2.92 -13.92 10.16
CA ASP A 285 3.80 -14.02 11.32
C ASP A 285 3.09 -13.60 12.63
N THR A 286 3.64 -14.08 13.74
CA THR A 286 3.30 -13.65 15.10
C THR A 286 4.58 -13.49 15.88
N SER A 287 4.85 -12.25 16.30
CA SER A 287 6.05 -11.88 17.05
C SER A 287 5.69 -11.41 18.45
N SER A 288 6.62 -11.50 19.40
CA SER A 288 6.38 -11.08 20.78
C SER A 288 7.57 -10.40 21.45
N PHE A 289 7.30 -9.55 22.45
CA PHE A 289 8.30 -8.83 23.22
C PHE A 289 7.95 -8.85 24.71
N ASN A 290 8.89 -9.28 25.55
CA ASN A 290 8.74 -9.28 27.01
C ASN A 290 9.28 -7.99 27.61
N ILE A 291 8.52 -7.34 28.50
CA ILE A 291 8.93 -6.10 29.16
C ILE A 291 8.48 -6.06 30.62
N ASN A 292 9.34 -5.51 31.48
CA ASN A 292 9.01 -5.15 32.85
C ASN A 292 8.76 -3.64 32.92
N VAL A 293 7.66 -3.23 33.54
CA VAL A 293 7.27 -1.83 33.66
C VAL A 293 7.11 -1.42 35.12
N ALA A 294 7.54 -0.20 35.43
CA ALA A 294 7.41 0.41 36.74
C ALA A 294 6.25 1.42 36.77
N ALA A 295 5.63 1.60 37.93
CA ALA A 295 4.64 2.66 38.12
C ALA A 295 5.28 4.03 37.83
N GLY A 296 4.54 4.90 37.16
CA GLY A 296 5.00 6.25 36.83
C GLY A 296 6.02 6.31 35.69
N SER A 297 6.23 5.23 34.93
CA SER A 297 7.14 5.21 33.78
C SER A 297 6.42 5.07 32.43
N ILE A 298 7.08 5.56 31.38
CA ILE A 298 6.79 5.25 29.98
C ILE A 298 7.93 4.34 29.51
N ASN A 299 7.59 3.16 28.99
CA ASN A 299 8.57 2.11 28.70
C ASN A 299 8.51 1.75 27.21
N LYS A 300 9.65 1.84 26.52
CA LYS A 300 9.74 1.56 25.08
C LYS A 300 9.98 0.06 24.82
N ALA A 301 9.15 -0.54 23.99
CA ALA A 301 9.25 -1.92 23.52
C ALA A 301 9.27 -1.95 21.98
N ASN A 302 10.45 -1.81 21.39
CA ASN A 302 10.61 -1.91 19.94
C ASN A 302 10.95 -3.35 19.54
N PHE A 303 10.35 -3.85 18.48
CA PHE A 303 10.65 -5.19 17.94
C PHE A 303 10.22 -5.28 16.47
N SER A 304 10.51 -6.41 15.82
CA SER A 304 10.18 -6.63 14.42
C SER A 304 9.24 -7.81 14.20
N ILE A 305 8.54 -7.78 13.07
CA ILE A 305 7.61 -8.82 12.59
C ILE A 305 7.70 -8.91 11.07
N GLU A 306 7.48 -10.08 10.50
CA GLU A 306 7.37 -10.22 9.05
C GLU A 306 5.98 -9.77 8.57
N GLN A 307 5.94 -8.84 7.63
CA GLN A 307 4.72 -8.33 7.00
C GLN A 307 4.86 -8.33 5.48
N ALA A 308 3.98 -9.05 4.79
CA ALA A 308 3.79 -8.92 3.35
C ALA A 308 2.80 -7.77 3.07
N GLU A 309 3.30 -6.67 2.49
CA GLU A 309 2.46 -5.53 2.07
C GLU A 309 1.93 -5.71 0.64
N ASP A 310 2.68 -6.41 -0.22
CA ASP A 310 2.39 -6.50 -1.66
C ASP A 310 1.43 -7.65 -2.01
N VAL A 311 0.63 -7.41 -3.06
CA VAL A 311 -0.20 -8.40 -3.74
C VAL A 311 0.39 -8.62 -5.14
N GLY A 312 0.80 -9.84 -5.46
CA GLY A 312 1.28 -10.20 -6.78
C GLY A 312 0.20 -10.09 -7.88
N PRO A 313 0.59 -10.05 -9.16
CA PRO A 313 -0.37 -10.11 -10.27
C PRO A 313 -1.16 -11.43 -10.26
N VAL A 314 -2.44 -11.35 -10.63
CA VAL A 314 -3.30 -12.54 -10.77
C VAL A 314 -3.20 -13.07 -12.19
N LYS A 315 -2.81 -14.33 -12.36
CA LYS A 315 -2.75 -14.99 -13.67
C LYS A 315 -4.02 -15.79 -13.93
N LEU A 316 -4.92 -15.24 -14.74
CA LEU A 316 -6.12 -15.93 -15.21
C LEU A 316 -5.72 -17.04 -16.18
N LEU A 317 -6.11 -18.28 -15.89
CA LEU A 317 -5.72 -19.47 -16.64
C LEU A 317 -6.77 -19.85 -17.70
N SER A 318 -8.04 -19.88 -17.33
CA SER A 318 -9.09 -20.28 -18.26
C SER A 318 -10.45 -19.66 -17.94
N VAL A 319 -11.25 -19.49 -18.99
CA VAL A 319 -12.67 -19.18 -18.94
C VAL A 319 -13.37 -20.15 -19.89
N THR A 320 -14.11 -21.10 -19.32
CA THR A 320 -14.76 -22.19 -20.08
C THR A 320 -16.28 -22.15 -19.92
N PRO A 321 -17.06 -22.44 -20.98
CA PRO A 321 -18.51 -22.32 -20.93
C PRO A 321 -19.19 -23.55 -20.30
N GLY A 322 -20.33 -23.30 -19.66
CA GLY A 322 -21.39 -24.25 -19.36
C GLY A 322 -22.77 -23.62 -19.66
N PRO A 323 -23.88 -24.37 -19.55
CA PRO A 323 -25.22 -23.81 -19.76
C PRO A 323 -25.50 -22.64 -18.80
N GLY A 324 -25.66 -21.42 -19.33
CA GLY A 324 -25.88 -20.21 -18.52
C GLY A 324 -24.80 -19.95 -17.47
N THR A 325 -23.59 -20.48 -17.68
CA THR A 325 -22.49 -20.48 -16.71
C THR A 325 -21.15 -20.29 -17.41
N ILE A 326 -20.21 -19.60 -16.76
CA ILE A 326 -18.78 -19.65 -17.11
C ILE A 326 -17.97 -20.15 -15.90
N ASN A 327 -16.97 -20.99 -16.17
CA ASN A 327 -16.06 -21.52 -15.16
C ASN A 327 -14.69 -20.88 -15.33
N LEU A 328 -14.18 -20.33 -14.25
CA LEU A 328 -12.94 -19.56 -14.17
C LEU A 328 -11.90 -20.36 -13.40
N SER A 329 -10.64 -20.31 -13.83
CA SER A 329 -9.48 -20.76 -13.04
C SER A 329 -8.34 -19.77 -13.13
N TRP A 330 -7.57 -19.63 -12.06
CA TRP A 330 -6.42 -18.73 -11.99
C TRP A 330 -5.35 -19.27 -11.02
N GLU A 331 -4.12 -18.79 -11.17
CA GLU A 331 -3.06 -19.06 -10.18
C GLU A 331 -3.19 -18.13 -8.98
N LYS A 332 -2.89 -18.65 -7.79
CA LYS A 332 -2.85 -17.83 -6.58
C LYS A 332 -1.74 -16.78 -6.73
N PRO A 333 -2.03 -15.48 -6.58
CA PRO A 333 -1.00 -14.44 -6.59
C PRO A 333 -0.01 -14.62 -5.44
N SER A 334 1.23 -14.17 -5.65
CA SER A 334 2.23 -14.08 -4.58
C SER A 334 1.83 -13.01 -3.54
N GLY A 335 2.46 -13.05 -2.36
CA GLY A 335 2.18 -12.11 -1.28
C GLY A 335 0.88 -12.40 -0.52
N LEU A 336 0.47 -11.47 0.34
CA LEU A 336 -0.77 -11.59 1.10
C LEU A 336 -1.94 -11.14 0.24
N THR A 337 -2.92 -12.01 0.01
CA THR A 337 -4.15 -11.69 -0.72
C THR A 337 -5.36 -12.02 0.14
N ASP A 338 -6.15 -11.01 0.49
CA ASP A 338 -7.39 -11.17 1.25
C ASP A 338 -8.55 -11.52 0.30
N THR A 339 -8.61 -10.86 -0.86
CA THR A 339 -9.65 -11.10 -1.87
C THR A 339 -9.12 -11.18 -3.29
N ILE A 340 -9.78 -11.99 -4.12
CA ILE A 340 -9.75 -11.88 -5.58
C ILE A 340 -11.04 -11.20 -6.00
N ASP A 341 -10.89 -10.03 -6.62
CA ASP A 341 -11.97 -9.23 -7.17
C ASP A 341 -12.17 -9.61 -8.65
N ILE A 342 -13.39 -10.02 -8.99
CA ILE A 342 -13.76 -10.56 -10.29
C ILE A 342 -14.63 -9.54 -11.01
N TYR A 343 -14.20 -9.12 -12.19
CA TYR A 343 -14.91 -8.16 -13.05
C TYR A 343 -15.48 -8.91 -14.25
N LEU A 344 -16.75 -8.63 -14.57
CA LEU A 344 -17.48 -9.27 -15.66
C LEU A 344 -17.87 -8.21 -16.69
N SER A 345 -17.75 -8.54 -17.98
CA SER A 345 -18.13 -7.72 -19.11
C SER A 345 -18.82 -8.57 -20.18
N GLU A 346 -19.67 -7.95 -21.01
CA GLU A 346 -20.32 -8.61 -22.15
C GLU A 346 -19.54 -8.42 -23.47
N ASP A 347 -18.62 -7.45 -23.52
CA ASP A 347 -17.84 -7.08 -24.72
C ASP A 347 -16.31 -7.22 -24.55
N GLY A 348 -15.83 -7.49 -23.34
CA GLY A 348 -14.41 -7.68 -23.05
C GLY A 348 -13.55 -6.41 -23.09
N THR A 349 -14.17 -5.24 -23.28
CA THR A 349 -13.50 -3.93 -23.31
C THR A 349 -14.04 -2.99 -22.23
N ASN A 350 -15.36 -2.92 -22.07
CA ASN A 350 -16.04 -2.10 -21.09
C ASN A 350 -16.35 -2.94 -19.84
N PHE A 351 -15.68 -2.61 -18.73
CA PHE A 351 -15.91 -3.24 -17.43
C PHE A 351 -16.46 -2.23 -16.42
N PRO A 352 -17.42 -2.62 -15.56
CA PRO A 352 -17.83 -1.81 -14.43
C PRO A 352 -16.65 -1.47 -13.51
N SER A 353 -16.69 -0.31 -12.85
CA SER A 353 -15.66 0.12 -11.88
C SER A 353 -15.68 -0.70 -10.58
N VAL A 354 -16.80 -1.37 -10.30
CA VAL A 354 -16.97 -2.26 -9.15
C VAL A 354 -16.89 -3.72 -9.58
N PRO A 355 -16.28 -4.61 -8.76
CA PRO A 355 -16.23 -6.02 -9.09
C PRO A 355 -17.63 -6.63 -9.06
N PHE A 356 -17.89 -7.54 -10.00
CA PHE A 356 -19.10 -8.35 -10.03
C PHE A 356 -19.19 -9.28 -8.81
N ARG A 357 -18.04 -9.81 -8.37
CA ARG A 357 -17.93 -10.66 -7.17
C ARG A 357 -16.56 -10.53 -6.53
N LYS A 358 -16.50 -10.73 -5.21
CA LYS A 358 -15.25 -10.91 -4.45
C LYS A 358 -15.24 -12.30 -3.82
N VAL A 359 -14.10 -12.99 -3.90
CA VAL A 359 -13.90 -14.29 -3.24
C VAL A 359 -12.65 -14.22 -2.35
N ALA A 360 -12.52 -15.13 -1.39
CA ALA A 360 -11.34 -15.20 -0.54
C ALA A 360 -10.07 -15.39 -1.38
N GLY A 361 -8.97 -14.74 -0.98
CA GLY A 361 -7.69 -14.78 -1.72
C GLY A 361 -7.04 -16.17 -1.84
N SER A 362 -7.51 -17.15 -1.05
CA SER A 362 -7.11 -18.56 -1.18
C SER A 362 -7.83 -19.33 -2.29
N VAL A 363 -8.92 -18.78 -2.85
CA VAL A 363 -9.69 -19.42 -3.92
C VAL A 363 -8.96 -19.27 -5.26
N THR A 364 -8.92 -20.33 -6.06
CA THR A 364 -8.25 -20.40 -7.38
C THR A 364 -9.19 -20.77 -8.53
N SER A 365 -10.48 -20.94 -8.25
CA SER A 365 -11.50 -21.20 -9.27
C SER A 365 -12.88 -20.73 -8.82
N LEU A 366 -13.75 -20.42 -9.79
CA LEU A 366 -15.13 -20.04 -9.53
C LEU A 366 -16.03 -20.37 -10.74
N SER A 367 -17.22 -20.90 -10.47
CA SER A 367 -18.32 -20.95 -11.44
C SER A 367 -19.26 -19.75 -11.25
N ILE A 368 -19.46 -18.97 -12.31
CA ILE A 368 -20.46 -17.89 -12.36
C ILE A 368 -21.67 -18.42 -13.13
N SER A 369 -22.75 -18.74 -12.41
CA SER A 369 -24.02 -19.19 -12.98
C SER A 369 -25.06 -18.07 -13.03
N GLY A 370 -26.20 -18.34 -13.68
CA GLY A 370 -27.30 -17.38 -13.82
C GLY A 370 -27.05 -16.33 -14.92
N LEU A 371 -26.10 -16.61 -15.82
CA LEU A 371 -25.81 -15.77 -16.98
C LEU A 371 -26.83 -16.05 -18.10
N THR A 372 -27.08 -15.04 -18.93
CA THR A 372 -27.93 -15.20 -20.12
C THR A 372 -27.33 -16.27 -21.04
N PRO A 373 -28.07 -17.33 -21.41
CA PRO A 373 -27.58 -18.32 -22.37
C PRO A 373 -27.35 -17.72 -23.75
N ASN A 374 -26.48 -18.34 -24.54
CA ASN A 374 -26.14 -17.90 -25.92
C ASN A 374 -25.59 -16.47 -25.98
N GLN A 375 -24.79 -16.07 -25.00
CA GLN A 375 -24.16 -14.76 -24.89
C GLN A 375 -22.68 -14.94 -24.53
N SER A 376 -21.82 -14.04 -25.01
CA SER A 376 -20.43 -13.96 -24.55
C SER A 376 -20.30 -13.20 -23.25
N TYR A 377 -19.44 -13.71 -22.37
CA TYR A 377 -19.01 -13.00 -21.18
C TYR A 377 -17.50 -13.07 -21.06
N TYR A 378 -16.91 -11.98 -20.59
CA TYR A 378 -15.47 -11.78 -20.43
C TYR A 378 -15.15 -11.42 -18.99
N VAL A 379 -14.00 -11.89 -18.51
CA VAL A 379 -13.56 -11.73 -17.14
C VAL A 379 -12.13 -11.23 -17.08
N LYS A 380 -11.88 -10.33 -16.14
CA LYS A 380 -10.54 -9.99 -15.64
C LYS A 380 -10.53 -9.96 -14.11
N LEU A 381 -9.38 -10.24 -13.53
CA LEU A 381 -9.19 -10.43 -12.09
C LEU A 381 -8.24 -9.39 -11.51
N LYS A 382 -8.43 -9.04 -10.24
CA LYS A 382 -7.53 -8.17 -9.46
C LYS A 382 -7.37 -8.75 -8.05
N GLY A 383 -6.14 -8.88 -7.57
CA GLY A 383 -5.87 -9.29 -6.18
C GLY A 383 -5.93 -8.07 -5.26
N ARG A 384 -6.39 -8.24 -4.01
CA ARG A 384 -6.39 -7.17 -3.00
C ARG A 384 -6.07 -7.71 -1.61
N ASN A 385 -5.48 -6.85 -0.79
CA ASN A 385 -5.40 -7.00 0.65
C ASN A 385 -5.72 -5.67 1.34
N ILE A 386 -5.63 -5.61 2.67
CA ILE A 386 -5.84 -4.35 3.41
C ILE A 386 -4.81 -3.26 3.08
N PHE A 387 -3.67 -3.57 2.45
CA PHE A 387 -2.60 -2.63 2.12
C PHE A 387 -2.71 -2.06 0.70
N GLY A 388 -3.27 -2.80 -0.24
CA GLY A 388 -3.36 -2.39 -1.63
C GLY A 388 -3.97 -3.43 -2.57
N GLU A 389 -3.72 -3.25 -3.86
CA GLU A 389 -4.19 -4.10 -4.94
C GLU A 389 -3.03 -4.56 -5.81
N SER A 390 -3.22 -5.66 -6.53
CA SER A 390 -2.24 -6.14 -7.50
C SER A 390 -1.93 -5.05 -8.53
N PRO A 391 -0.66 -4.94 -9.00
CA PRO A 391 -0.22 -3.82 -9.84
C PRO A 391 -1.06 -3.70 -11.11
N TYR A 392 -1.49 -4.84 -11.67
CA TYR A 392 -2.30 -4.90 -12.88
C TYR A 392 -3.51 -5.83 -12.70
N PHE A 393 -4.47 -5.69 -13.62
CA PHE A 393 -5.46 -6.74 -13.85
C PHE A 393 -4.81 -7.95 -14.52
N SER A 394 -5.44 -9.12 -14.40
CA SER A 394 -5.12 -10.25 -15.26
C SER A 394 -5.39 -9.93 -16.74
N LYS A 395 -4.91 -10.79 -17.65
CA LYS A 395 -5.44 -10.87 -19.01
C LYS A 395 -6.97 -11.04 -19.00
N THR A 396 -7.62 -10.58 -20.07
CA THR A 396 -9.08 -10.67 -20.23
C THR A 396 -9.46 -11.86 -21.11
N TYR A 397 -10.15 -12.83 -20.53
CA TYR A 397 -10.60 -14.05 -21.21
C TYR A 397 -12.11 -14.16 -21.17
N GLY A 398 -12.69 -14.87 -22.15
CA GLY A 398 -14.14 -15.02 -22.24
C GLY A 398 -14.60 -16.40 -22.65
N ALA A 399 -15.90 -16.60 -22.57
CA ALA A 399 -16.58 -17.78 -23.09
C ALA A 399 -18.00 -17.45 -23.52
N TYR A 400 -18.56 -18.32 -24.37
CA TYR A 400 -19.93 -18.20 -24.89
C TYR A 400 -20.85 -19.24 -24.22
N THR A 401 -21.88 -18.78 -23.51
CA THR A 401 -22.71 -19.55 -22.54
C THR A 401 -23.76 -20.50 -23.15
N ALA A 402 -23.56 -20.95 -24.39
CA ALA A 402 -24.47 -21.91 -25.01
C ALA A 402 -24.28 -23.33 -24.46
N SER A 403 -25.34 -24.13 -24.51
CA SER A 403 -25.43 -25.47 -23.91
C SER A 403 -24.91 -26.62 -24.79
N SER A 404 -24.86 -26.45 -26.12
CA SER A 404 -24.51 -27.53 -27.06
C SER A 404 -23.95 -27.01 -28.38
N GLY A 405 -23.22 -27.85 -29.11
CA GLY A 405 -22.65 -27.52 -30.43
C GLY A 405 -21.14 -27.45 -30.42
N ASP A 406 -20.55 -27.43 -31.62
CA ASP A 406 -19.11 -27.34 -31.82
C ASP A 406 -18.52 -26.10 -31.12
N ARG A 407 -17.32 -26.24 -30.57
CA ARG A 407 -16.64 -25.19 -29.81
C ARG A 407 -15.29 -24.86 -30.42
N VAL A 408 -14.97 -23.57 -30.43
CA VAL A 408 -13.64 -23.03 -30.69
C VAL A 408 -12.91 -22.86 -29.36
N LEU A 409 -11.69 -23.36 -29.23
CA LEU A 409 -10.81 -22.98 -28.13
C LEU A 409 -9.87 -21.88 -28.63
N ILE A 410 -9.92 -20.73 -27.98
CA ILE A 410 -8.95 -19.65 -28.17
C ILE A 410 -7.83 -19.88 -27.17
N VAL A 411 -6.63 -20.14 -27.68
CA VAL A 411 -5.42 -20.32 -26.89
C VAL A 411 -4.59 -19.04 -27.00
N ASP A 412 -4.44 -18.38 -25.86
CA ASP A 412 -3.53 -17.25 -25.67
C ASP A 412 -2.14 -17.79 -25.33
N ALA A 413 -1.27 -17.79 -26.33
CA ALA A 413 0.12 -18.18 -26.22
C ALA A 413 1.06 -16.98 -26.32
N PHE A 414 0.58 -15.78 -25.97
CA PHE A 414 1.38 -14.56 -26.07
C PHE A 414 1.89 -14.11 -24.71
N ASN A 415 3.16 -14.35 -24.41
CA ASN A 415 3.74 -14.14 -23.09
C ASN A 415 4.89 -13.13 -23.09
N ARG A 416 5.50 -12.82 -24.23
CA ARG A 416 6.49 -11.75 -24.36
C ARG A 416 5.87 -10.36 -24.16
N TYR A 417 6.42 -9.60 -23.21
CA TYR A 417 6.06 -8.20 -23.01
C TYR A 417 7.24 -7.40 -22.47
N GLY A 418 7.26 -6.10 -22.77
CA GLY A 418 8.34 -5.20 -22.38
C GLY A 418 9.68 -5.56 -23.02
N GLY A 419 10.72 -4.79 -22.70
CA GLY A 419 12.07 -5.05 -23.19
C GLY A 419 12.13 -5.06 -24.72
N SER A 420 12.47 -6.23 -25.30
CA SER A 420 12.57 -6.44 -26.75
C SER A 420 11.25 -6.82 -27.43
N GLY A 421 10.15 -7.00 -26.69
CA GLY A 421 8.81 -7.22 -27.27
C GLY A 421 8.14 -5.91 -27.64
N SER A 422 7.29 -5.94 -28.66
CA SER A 422 6.59 -4.76 -29.15
C SER A 422 5.39 -4.39 -28.26
N TYR A 423 4.79 -5.36 -27.54
CA TYR A 423 3.80 -5.08 -26.49
C TYR A 423 4.44 -4.81 -25.13
N GLN A 424 4.02 -3.75 -24.44
CA GLN A 424 4.69 -3.29 -23.21
C GLN A 424 4.10 -3.84 -21.90
N PHE A 425 2.93 -4.48 -21.93
CA PHE A 425 2.18 -4.81 -20.72
C PHE A 425 2.06 -6.32 -20.50
N PRO A 426 2.08 -6.80 -19.24
CA PRO A 426 1.90 -8.22 -18.91
C PRO A 426 0.43 -8.69 -18.97
N TYR A 427 -0.47 -7.84 -19.46
CA TYR A 427 -1.90 -8.09 -19.54
C TYR A 427 -2.45 -7.48 -20.82
N HIS A 428 -3.43 -8.12 -21.43
CA HIS A 428 -4.12 -7.64 -22.62
C HIS A 428 -5.53 -8.25 -22.70
N ASN A 429 -6.30 -7.82 -23.71
CA ASN A 429 -7.64 -8.33 -23.99
C ASN A 429 -7.74 -9.02 -25.36
N PHE A 430 -6.64 -9.42 -25.98
CA PHE A 430 -6.63 -9.86 -27.39
C PHE A 430 -7.59 -11.02 -27.69
N ALA A 431 -7.79 -11.93 -26.74
CA ALA A 431 -8.78 -13.00 -26.88
C ALA A 431 -10.22 -12.49 -27.10
N SER A 432 -10.55 -11.27 -26.64
CA SER A 432 -11.88 -10.68 -26.83
C SER A 432 -12.17 -10.35 -28.29
N TYR A 433 -11.17 -10.01 -29.11
CA TYR A 433 -11.39 -9.74 -30.54
C TYR A 433 -11.86 -10.99 -31.29
N TYR A 434 -11.23 -12.15 -31.00
CA TYR A 434 -11.67 -13.44 -31.54
C TYR A 434 -13.04 -13.83 -30.98
N GLY A 435 -13.25 -13.65 -29.67
CA GLY A 435 -14.52 -13.94 -29.02
C GLY A 435 -15.68 -13.12 -29.58
N GLU A 436 -15.47 -11.84 -29.87
CA GLU A 436 -16.46 -10.95 -30.47
C GLU A 436 -16.87 -11.44 -31.86
N ALA A 437 -15.90 -11.74 -32.74
CA ALA A 437 -16.18 -12.26 -34.08
C ALA A 437 -16.95 -13.59 -34.02
N LEU A 438 -16.59 -14.50 -33.11
CA LEU A 438 -17.29 -15.76 -32.91
C LEU A 438 -18.71 -15.56 -32.36
N THR A 439 -18.89 -14.57 -31.47
CA THR A 439 -20.19 -14.19 -30.91
C THR A 439 -21.13 -13.70 -31.99
N GLN A 440 -20.66 -12.86 -32.91
CA GLN A 440 -21.46 -12.39 -34.05
C GLN A 440 -21.92 -13.53 -34.97
N LEU A 441 -21.15 -14.63 -35.01
CA LEU A 441 -21.48 -15.85 -35.75
C LEU A 441 -22.31 -16.86 -34.93
N GLY A 442 -22.57 -16.59 -33.65
CA GLY A 442 -23.23 -17.55 -32.74
C GLY A 442 -22.40 -18.81 -32.46
N ILE A 443 -21.07 -18.74 -32.65
CA ILE A 443 -20.16 -19.87 -32.47
C ILE A 443 -19.68 -19.90 -31.02
N ARG A 444 -19.74 -21.08 -30.41
CA ARG A 444 -19.33 -21.28 -29.02
C ARG A 444 -17.82 -21.19 -28.91
N PHE A 445 -17.33 -20.52 -27.88
CA PHE A 445 -15.91 -20.49 -27.58
C PHE A 445 -15.59 -20.58 -26.09
N ALA A 446 -14.34 -20.95 -25.84
CA ALA A 446 -13.66 -20.86 -24.55
C ALA A 446 -12.30 -20.19 -24.77
N THR A 447 -11.74 -19.59 -23.72
CA THR A 447 -10.39 -19.02 -23.75
C THR A 447 -9.52 -19.67 -22.68
N VAL A 448 -8.26 -19.95 -23.03
CA VAL A 448 -7.26 -20.54 -22.14
C VAL A 448 -5.89 -19.95 -22.43
N THR A 449 -5.03 -19.79 -21.41
CA THR A 449 -3.60 -19.58 -21.64
C THR A 449 -2.94 -20.88 -22.08
N ASN A 450 -1.96 -20.82 -22.98
CA ASN A 450 -1.17 -21.98 -23.40
C ASN A 450 -0.62 -22.77 -22.20
N SER A 451 -0.13 -22.08 -21.16
CA SER A 451 0.40 -22.70 -19.94
C SER A 451 -0.60 -23.53 -19.12
N ALA A 452 -1.92 -23.41 -19.36
CA ALA A 452 -2.95 -24.23 -18.73
C ALA A 452 -3.29 -25.50 -19.54
N ILE A 453 -2.69 -25.66 -20.73
CA ILE A 453 -2.79 -26.86 -21.55
C ILE A 453 -1.66 -27.80 -21.17
N THR A 454 -2.02 -28.90 -20.53
CA THR A 454 -1.07 -29.91 -20.01
C THR A 454 -1.11 -31.22 -20.80
N ASN A 455 -2.09 -31.38 -21.69
CA ASN A 455 -2.24 -32.55 -22.56
C ASN A 455 -3.13 -32.27 -23.79
N SER A 456 -3.00 -33.10 -24.82
CA SER A 456 -3.74 -32.96 -26.09
C SER A 456 -5.26 -33.17 -25.97
N THR A 457 -5.76 -33.85 -24.93
CA THR A 457 -7.21 -34.08 -24.78
C THR A 457 -7.97 -32.77 -24.53
N GLN A 458 -7.31 -31.78 -23.93
CA GLN A 458 -7.86 -30.43 -23.75
C GLN A 458 -8.07 -29.71 -25.10
N LEU A 459 -7.29 -30.05 -26.13
CA LEU A 459 -7.49 -29.58 -27.50
C LEU A 459 -8.59 -30.38 -28.21
N ASN A 460 -8.50 -31.72 -28.14
CA ASN A 460 -9.43 -32.64 -28.83
C ASN A 460 -10.90 -32.49 -28.41
N GLY A 461 -11.17 -31.89 -27.25
CA GLY A 461 -12.54 -31.53 -26.83
C GLY A 461 -13.15 -30.35 -27.60
N ASN A 462 -12.48 -29.83 -28.63
CA ASN A 462 -12.88 -28.68 -29.43
C ASN A 462 -12.73 -29.01 -30.92
N LYS A 463 -13.63 -28.49 -31.75
CA LYS A 463 -13.57 -28.72 -33.20
C LYS A 463 -12.56 -27.82 -33.89
N TYR A 464 -12.37 -26.63 -33.36
CA TYR A 464 -11.46 -25.62 -33.89
C TYR A 464 -10.57 -25.09 -32.77
N ILE A 465 -9.31 -24.85 -33.09
CA ILE A 465 -8.36 -24.15 -32.21
C ILE A 465 -7.95 -22.86 -32.93
N ILE A 466 -8.04 -21.74 -32.22
CA ILE A 466 -7.35 -20.51 -32.58
C ILE A 466 -6.19 -20.39 -31.61
N TRP A 467 -4.95 -20.44 -32.09
CA TRP A 467 -3.75 -20.33 -31.30
C TRP A 467 -3.04 -19.03 -31.69
N PHE A 468 -3.02 -18.03 -30.81
CA PHE A 468 -2.34 -16.77 -31.11
C PHE A 468 -1.09 -16.61 -30.26
N CYS A 469 0.02 -16.32 -30.93
CA CYS A 469 1.33 -16.13 -30.32
C CYS A 469 1.72 -14.65 -30.19
N GLY A 470 0.97 -13.70 -30.76
CA GLY A 470 1.41 -12.29 -30.74
C GLY A 470 2.81 -12.14 -31.35
N ASP A 471 3.74 -11.48 -30.63
CA ASP A 471 5.17 -11.32 -30.99
C ASP A 471 6.13 -12.21 -30.17
N GLU A 472 5.70 -13.42 -29.78
CA GLU A 472 6.63 -14.44 -29.26
C GLU A 472 7.80 -14.70 -30.25
N SER A 473 8.99 -15.02 -29.74
CA SER A 473 10.22 -15.22 -30.55
C SER A 473 11.19 -16.17 -29.83
N THR A 474 12.46 -16.24 -30.25
CA THR A 474 13.41 -17.27 -29.80
C THR A 474 13.62 -17.35 -28.27
N ALA A 475 13.45 -16.25 -27.54
CA ALA A 475 13.59 -16.25 -26.08
C ALA A 475 12.32 -16.72 -25.35
N ASP A 476 11.15 -16.46 -25.93
CA ASP A 476 9.84 -16.81 -25.43
C ASP A 476 9.21 -17.73 -26.49
N GLU A 477 9.51 -19.03 -26.40
CA GLU A 477 9.19 -20.04 -27.44
C GLU A 477 7.73 -19.92 -27.95
N THR A 478 7.56 -19.75 -29.27
CA THR A 478 6.25 -19.62 -29.91
C THR A 478 5.40 -20.89 -29.74
N PHE A 479 6.04 -22.05 -29.84
CA PHE A 479 5.50 -23.37 -29.50
C PHE A 479 6.59 -24.21 -28.84
N THR A 480 6.40 -24.53 -27.57
CA THR A 480 7.26 -25.47 -26.87
C THR A 480 7.17 -26.87 -27.49
N THR A 481 8.23 -27.69 -27.35
CA THR A 481 8.21 -29.09 -27.83
C THR A 481 6.97 -29.86 -27.34
N GLN A 482 6.49 -29.57 -26.13
CA GLN A 482 5.30 -30.22 -25.58
C GLN A 482 4.03 -29.75 -26.29
N GLU A 483 3.86 -28.44 -26.52
CA GLU A 483 2.72 -27.88 -27.23
C GLU A 483 2.69 -28.34 -28.69
N GLN A 484 3.85 -28.43 -29.35
CA GLN A 484 3.96 -29.01 -30.69
C GLN A 484 3.38 -30.44 -30.70
N ASN A 485 3.75 -31.29 -29.75
CA ASN A 485 3.20 -32.65 -29.66
C ASN A 485 1.68 -32.66 -29.43
N PHE A 486 1.15 -31.71 -28.64
CA PHE A 486 -0.29 -31.58 -28.45
C PHE A 486 -1.00 -31.20 -29.75
N VAL A 487 -0.46 -30.23 -30.49
CA VAL A 487 -1.00 -29.79 -31.77
C VAL A 487 -0.90 -30.90 -32.83
N LYS A 488 0.24 -31.61 -32.93
CA LYS A 488 0.42 -32.77 -33.82
C LYS A 488 -0.69 -33.81 -33.57
N THR A 489 -0.90 -34.18 -32.31
CA THR A 489 -1.95 -35.14 -31.91
C THR A 489 -3.35 -34.62 -32.29
N TYR A 490 -3.63 -33.34 -32.05
CA TYR A 490 -4.91 -32.72 -32.38
C TYR A 490 -5.20 -32.73 -33.88
N LEU A 491 -4.20 -32.38 -34.71
CA LEU A 491 -4.31 -32.41 -36.17
C LEU A 491 -4.47 -33.84 -36.71
N GLN A 492 -3.75 -34.82 -36.15
CA GLN A 492 -3.93 -36.24 -36.49
C GLN A 492 -5.35 -36.74 -36.25
N ASN A 493 -6.03 -36.20 -35.25
CA ASN A 493 -7.41 -36.55 -34.91
C ASN A 493 -8.46 -35.79 -35.75
N GLY A 494 -8.05 -35.11 -36.83
CA GLY A 494 -8.93 -34.37 -37.72
C GLY A 494 -9.30 -32.97 -37.22
N GLY A 495 -8.53 -32.43 -36.28
CA GLY A 495 -8.72 -31.08 -35.75
C GLY A 495 -8.41 -29.98 -36.77
N TYR A 496 -9.06 -28.83 -36.60
CA TYR A 496 -8.82 -27.62 -37.40
C TYR A 496 -8.07 -26.59 -36.56
N LEU A 497 -6.97 -26.05 -37.09
CA LEU A 497 -6.12 -25.06 -36.43
C LEU A 497 -6.02 -23.78 -37.25
N LEU A 498 -6.21 -22.65 -36.59
CA LEU A 498 -5.73 -21.34 -37.05
C LEU A 498 -4.63 -20.90 -36.10
N THR A 499 -3.42 -20.66 -36.61
CA THR A 499 -2.32 -20.07 -35.83
C THR A 499 -1.98 -18.68 -36.37
N THR A 500 -1.72 -17.73 -35.48
CA THR A 500 -1.42 -16.33 -35.86
C THR A 500 -0.39 -15.71 -34.92
N GLY A 501 0.54 -14.94 -35.49
CA GLY A 501 1.58 -14.21 -34.76
C GLY A 501 2.70 -13.79 -35.72
N SER A 502 3.55 -12.88 -35.27
CA SER A 502 4.85 -12.60 -35.86
C SER A 502 5.89 -13.61 -35.37
N GLU A 503 7.06 -13.62 -36.02
CA GLU A 503 8.22 -14.45 -35.65
C GLU A 503 7.98 -15.98 -35.49
N ILE A 504 6.82 -16.54 -35.85
CA ILE A 504 6.53 -17.99 -35.73
C ILE A 504 7.50 -18.84 -36.57
N THR A 505 7.74 -18.45 -37.83
CA THR A 505 8.70 -19.15 -38.70
C THR A 505 10.13 -18.73 -38.43
N TRP A 506 10.36 -17.50 -37.96
CA TRP A 506 11.66 -17.10 -37.45
C TRP A 506 12.10 -18.02 -36.30
N ASP A 507 11.24 -18.21 -35.30
CA ASP A 507 11.49 -19.07 -34.15
C ASP A 507 11.57 -20.54 -34.57
N LEU A 508 10.54 -21.09 -35.23
CA LEU A 508 10.47 -22.54 -35.46
C LEU A 508 11.31 -23.05 -36.65
N ASP A 509 11.60 -22.23 -37.65
CA ASP A 509 12.34 -22.65 -38.86
C ASP A 509 13.72 -21.99 -38.96
N SER A 510 13.82 -20.65 -38.90
CA SER A 510 15.11 -19.96 -39.04
C SER A 510 16.06 -20.25 -37.86
N ARG A 511 15.54 -20.16 -36.64
CA ARG A 511 16.28 -20.37 -35.37
C ARG A 511 16.01 -21.74 -34.73
N GLY A 512 14.98 -22.43 -35.18
CA GLY A 512 14.47 -23.63 -34.54
C GLY A 512 15.37 -24.85 -34.64
N SER A 513 15.16 -25.75 -33.68
CA SER A 513 15.74 -27.09 -33.61
C SER A 513 15.24 -27.99 -34.75
N ALA A 514 15.78 -29.21 -34.83
CA ALA A 514 15.28 -30.21 -35.78
C ALA A 514 13.82 -30.59 -35.52
N THR A 515 13.37 -30.56 -34.26
CA THR A 515 11.98 -30.83 -33.87
C THR A 515 11.07 -29.69 -34.32
N ASP A 516 11.50 -28.45 -34.15
CA ASP A 516 10.73 -27.26 -34.54
C ASP A 516 10.59 -27.20 -36.07
N LYS A 517 11.68 -27.46 -36.79
CA LYS A 517 11.70 -27.57 -38.25
C LYS A 517 10.79 -28.67 -38.76
N ASP A 518 10.76 -29.83 -38.10
CA ASP A 518 9.79 -30.89 -38.42
C ASP A 518 8.35 -30.40 -38.21
N PHE A 519 8.08 -29.73 -37.09
CA PHE A 519 6.76 -29.22 -36.78
C PHE A 519 6.28 -28.16 -37.80
N ILE A 520 7.04 -27.10 -38.01
CA ILE A 520 6.63 -26.00 -38.92
C ILE A 520 6.50 -26.48 -40.37
N ASN A 521 7.43 -27.30 -40.87
CA ASN A 521 7.41 -27.74 -42.27
C ASN A 521 6.41 -28.88 -42.53
N ASN A 522 6.27 -29.85 -41.62
CA ASN A 522 5.44 -31.04 -41.85
C ASN A 522 4.03 -30.95 -41.26
N TRP A 523 3.80 -30.10 -40.27
CA TRP A 523 2.50 -29.99 -39.58
C TRP A 523 1.79 -28.67 -39.84
N LEU A 524 2.48 -27.54 -39.64
CA LEU A 524 1.94 -26.22 -39.99
C LEU A 524 2.07 -25.92 -41.48
N LYS A 525 2.91 -26.68 -42.19
CA LYS A 525 3.11 -26.63 -43.65
C LYS A 525 3.66 -25.29 -44.15
N ALA A 526 4.47 -24.61 -43.34
CA ALA A 526 5.13 -23.35 -43.64
C ALA A 526 6.66 -23.49 -43.58
N SER A 527 7.37 -22.61 -44.27
CA SER A 527 8.82 -22.39 -44.09
C SER A 527 9.13 -20.89 -44.01
N PHE A 528 10.20 -20.54 -43.32
CA PHE A 528 10.69 -19.17 -43.22
C PHE A 528 11.23 -18.69 -44.58
N SER A 529 10.89 -17.46 -44.96
CA SER A 529 11.43 -16.81 -46.16
C SER A 529 12.22 -15.54 -45.83
N ALA A 530 11.69 -14.68 -44.97
CA ALA A 530 12.35 -13.47 -44.53
C ALA A 530 11.74 -12.98 -43.22
N ASP A 531 12.54 -12.24 -42.45
CA ASP A 531 12.21 -11.72 -41.11
C ASP A 531 11.21 -10.56 -41.16
N ASN A 532 11.04 -9.94 -42.33
CA ASN A 532 10.13 -8.83 -42.56
C ASN A 532 9.80 -8.69 -44.06
N PRO A 533 8.58 -8.28 -44.48
CA PRO A 533 8.31 -7.83 -45.84
C PRO A 533 9.25 -6.71 -46.33
N THR A 534 9.42 -6.63 -47.65
CA THR A 534 10.18 -5.59 -48.35
C THR A 534 9.29 -4.94 -49.43
N PRO A 535 8.93 -3.65 -49.31
CA PRO A 535 9.23 -2.75 -48.19
C PRO A 535 8.60 -3.24 -46.88
N ASN A 536 9.12 -2.78 -45.73
CA ASN A 536 8.60 -3.09 -44.39
C ASN A 536 7.21 -2.44 -44.21
N THR A 537 6.23 -3.04 -44.86
CA THR A 537 4.81 -2.69 -44.82
C THR A 537 4.04 -3.96 -44.55
N PRO A 538 3.66 -4.25 -43.29
CA PRO A 538 2.96 -5.47 -42.91
C PRO A 538 1.47 -5.48 -43.33
N VAL A 539 1.14 -4.80 -44.43
CA VAL A 539 -0.20 -4.77 -45.01
C VAL A 539 -0.38 -6.01 -45.87
N ALA A 540 -1.32 -6.86 -45.49
CA ALA A 540 -1.66 -8.08 -46.21
C ALA A 540 -2.97 -7.94 -46.99
N THR A 541 -3.02 -8.67 -48.10
CA THR A 541 -4.18 -8.78 -48.99
C THR A 541 -4.51 -10.24 -49.27
N GLY A 542 -5.79 -10.51 -49.52
CA GLY A 542 -6.28 -11.85 -49.86
C GLY A 542 -5.79 -12.36 -51.22
N VAL A 543 -5.50 -13.65 -51.30
CA VAL A 543 -5.20 -14.33 -52.57
C VAL A 543 -6.50 -14.78 -53.24
N GLN A 544 -6.60 -14.60 -54.57
CA GLN A 544 -7.75 -15.02 -55.37
C GLN A 544 -8.02 -16.54 -55.23
N ASN A 545 -9.30 -16.94 -55.25
CA ASN A 545 -9.75 -18.32 -55.07
C ASN A 545 -9.42 -18.94 -53.71
N THR A 546 -9.17 -18.10 -52.69
CA THR A 546 -8.98 -18.53 -51.29
C THR A 546 -10.07 -17.96 -50.38
N ILE A 547 -10.12 -18.41 -49.13
CA ILE A 547 -11.07 -17.90 -48.13
C ILE A 547 -10.90 -16.40 -47.85
N PHE A 548 -9.71 -15.84 -48.11
CA PHE A 548 -9.40 -14.43 -47.90
C PHE A 548 -9.59 -13.58 -49.16
N GLN A 549 -10.04 -14.12 -50.29
CA GLN A 549 -10.14 -13.36 -51.56
C GLN A 549 -11.00 -12.09 -51.49
N ARG A 550 -11.88 -11.98 -50.48
CA ARG A 550 -12.75 -10.80 -50.24
C ARG A 550 -12.35 -10.00 -49.01
N ALA A 551 -11.22 -10.32 -48.38
CA ALA A 551 -10.71 -9.55 -47.27
C ALA A 551 -10.20 -8.20 -47.80
N GLU A 552 -10.69 -7.12 -47.22
CA GLU A 552 -10.08 -5.80 -47.41
C GLU A 552 -8.62 -5.82 -46.92
N PRO A 553 -7.73 -5.01 -47.49
CA PRO A 553 -6.36 -4.91 -47.00
C PRO A 553 -6.32 -4.60 -45.50
N PHE A 554 -5.56 -5.39 -44.74
CA PHE A 554 -5.40 -5.21 -43.29
C PHE A 554 -3.93 -5.25 -42.90
N ASN A 555 -3.59 -4.62 -41.78
CA ASN A 555 -2.21 -4.54 -41.31
C ASN A 555 -1.99 -5.53 -40.18
N PHE A 556 -0.90 -6.31 -40.22
CA PHE A 556 -0.39 -6.94 -39.02
C PHE A 556 0.19 -5.84 -38.11
N GLY A 557 -0.03 -5.96 -36.79
CA GLY A 557 0.31 -4.91 -35.84
C GLY A 557 -0.71 -3.76 -35.71
N GLN A 558 -2.00 -4.02 -35.98
CA GLN A 558 -3.07 -3.06 -35.67
C GLN A 558 -3.36 -2.94 -34.16
N THR A 559 -3.24 -4.05 -33.43
CA THR A 559 -3.53 -4.12 -31.99
C THR A 559 -2.41 -3.50 -31.14
N TYR A 560 -1.17 -3.70 -31.58
CA TYR A 560 0.06 -3.08 -31.07
C TYR A 560 1.04 -3.02 -32.26
N PRO A 561 1.97 -2.05 -32.33
CA PRO A 561 2.94 -1.98 -33.43
C PRO A 561 3.69 -3.30 -33.54
N GLU A 562 3.71 -3.90 -34.72
CA GLU A 562 4.46 -5.13 -34.99
C GLU A 562 5.69 -4.76 -35.83
N ASP A 563 6.88 -5.17 -35.38
CA ASP A 563 8.15 -4.75 -35.94
C ASP A 563 8.76 -5.80 -36.91
N TRP A 564 8.40 -7.08 -36.75
CA TRP A 564 9.02 -8.23 -37.43
C TRP A 564 8.00 -9.26 -37.90
N ALA A 565 7.08 -8.83 -38.77
CA ALA A 565 6.10 -9.73 -39.36
C ALA A 565 6.77 -10.68 -40.38
N ASP A 566 6.81 -11.98 -40.07
CA ASP A 566 7.42 -12.99 -40.92
C ASP A 566 6.87 -13.01 -42.35
N VAL A 567 7.77 -13.17 -43.31
CA VAL A 567 7.45 -13.62 -44.67
C VAL A 567 7.63 -15.13 -44.70
N ILE A 568 6.54 -15.83 -45.02
CA ILE A 568 6.50 -17.29 -45.01
C ILE A 568 6.41 -17.85 -46.44
N SER A 569 6.81 -19.09 -46.65
CA SER A 569 6.65 -19.82 -47.90
C SER A 569 5.78 -21.07 -47.71
N PRO A 570 4.96 -21.45 -48.70
CA PRO A 570 4.23 -22.72 -48.65
C PRO A 570 5.18 -23.92 -48.63
N ALA A 571 4.96 -24.86 -47.71
CA ALA A 571 5.66 -26.14 -47.62
C ALA A 571 4.65 -27.31 -47.61
N GLY A 572 5.13 -28.52 -47.95
CA GLY A 572 4.36 -29.75 -47.72
C GLY A 572 2.93 -29.80 -48.30
N GLY A 573 2.70 -29.10 -49.43
CA GLY A 573 1.41 -29.05 -50.13
C GLY A 573 0.47 -27.90 -49.73
N SER A 574 0.89 -26.99 -48.85
CA SER A 574 0.11 -25.78 -48.55
C SER A 574 0.09 -24.80 -49.72
N SER A 575 -0.77 -23.79 -49.64
CA SER A 575 -0.90 -22.72 -50.63
C SER A 575 -1.01 -21.36 -49.95
N ALA A 576 -0.47 -20.32 -50.60
CA ALA A 576 -0.59 -18.95 -50.13
C ALA A 576 -2.06 -18.49 -50.14
N ILE A 577 -2.50 -17.88 -49.04
CA ILE A 577 -3.85 -17.32 -48.88
C ILE A 577 -3.85 -15.82 -48.58
N LEU A 578 -2.72 -15.29 -48.09
CA LEU A 578 -2.49 -13.87 -47.84
C LEU A 578 -1.12 -13.46 -48.38
N ARG A 579 -0.99 -12.23 -48.87
CA ARG A 579 0.26 -11.69 -49.40
C ARG A 579 0.51 -10.25 -48.98
N TYR A 580 1.76 -9.94 -48.66
CA TYR A 580 2.24 -8.56 -48.48
C TYR A 580 2.40 -7.86 -49.83
N ASN A 581 2.85 -8.59 -50.86
CA ASN A 581 2.99 -8.10 -52.23
C ASN A 581 3.01 -9.26 -53.24
N ALA A 582 3.39 -9.01 -54.48
CA ALA A 582 3.37 -10.01 -55.55
C ALA A 582 4.24 -11.26 -55.26
N THR A 583 5.32 -11.12 -54.48
CA THR A 583 6.30 -12.19 -54.24
C THR A 583 6.36 -12.64 -52.77
N GLN A 584 5.92 -11.84 -51.81
CA GLN A 584 6.02 -12.12 -50.38
C GLN A 584 4.66 -12.56 -49.80
N THR A 585 4.65 -13.78 -49.25
CA THR A 585 3.46 -14.42 -48.68
C THR A 585 3.38 -14.13 -47.18
N ALA A 586 2.17 -13.77 -46.73
CA ALA A 586 1.88 -13.41 -45.34
C ALA A 586 1.05 -14.48 -44.61
N GLY A 587 0.48 -15.43 -45.35
CA GLY A 587 -0.36 -16.48 -44.78
C GLY A 587 -0.53 -17.63 -45.75
N ILE A 588 -0.63 -18.84 -45.21
CA ILE A 588 -0.83 -20.07 -45.96
C ILE A 588 -2.00 -20.88 -45.40
N ALA A 589 -2.55 -21.79 -46.20
CA ALA A 589 -3.46 -22.83 -45.73
C ALA A 589 -3.11 -24.19 -46.34
N TRP A 590 -3.46 -25.23 -45.61
CA TRP A 590 -3.40 -26.61 -46.08
C TRP A 590 -4.62 -27.39 -45.59
N LYS A 591 -5.01 -28.40 -46.36
CA LYS A 591 -6.01 -29.39 -45.99
C LYS A 591 -5.48 -30.77 -46.36
N GLY A 592 -5.36 -31.64 -45.37
CA GLY A 592 -4.90 -33.03 -45.47
C GLY A 592 -6.01 -34.04 -45.57
#